data_AF-A0A8A1MKU7-F1
#
_entry.id   AF-A0A8A1MKU7-F1
#
_cell.length_a   1.000
_cell.length_b   1.000
_cell.length_c   1.000
_cell.angle_alpha   90.00
_cell.angle_beta   90.00
_cell.angle_gamma   90.00
#
_symmetry.space_group_name_H-M   'P 1'
#
loop_
_entity.id
_entity.type
_entity.pdbx_description
1 polymer ?
#
loop_
_entity_poly.entity_id
_entity_poly.type
_entity_poly.pdbx_seq_one_letter_code
_entity_poly.pdbx_strand_id
1 'polypeptide(L)'
;MAHPTIPLKIAIYQNPGIKHWSLFIDAAETGEKTIIHLLGARHKYFIEVRARSDANISNSLIELCSLCEIDASNIETVKGIAYETPIRNDISDYSCQDFILEVLDKLEQNGIIVDTADYRGKKRTIKEKREAWQ
;
A
#
# COMPACT_ATOMS: atom_id res chain seq x y z
N MET A 1 -4.51 -11.96 -24.64
CA MET A 1 -5.06 -12.81 -23.55
C MET A 1 -5.33 -11.87 -22.39
N ALA A 2 -6.51 -11.93 -21.78
CA ALA A 2 -6.77 -11.14 -20.57
C ALA A 2 -6.05 -11.81 -19.40
N HIS A 3 -5.20 -11.07 -18.69
CA HIS A 3 -4.61 -11.55 -17.45
C HIS A 3 -5.66 -11.45 -16.33
N PRO A 4 -5.58 -12.31 -15.30
CA PRO A 4 -6.45 -12.17 -14.14
C PRO A 4 -6.18 -10.82 -13.48
N THR A 5 -7.24 -10.22 -12.94
CA THR A 5 -7.10 -9.04 -12.11
C THR A 5 -7.02 -9.45 -10.64
N ILE A 6 -6.23 -8.72 -9.86
CA ILE A 6 -6.02 -8.99 -8.44
C ILE A 6 -6.33 -7.74 -7.60
N PRO A 7 -6.89 -7.92 -6.39
CA PRO A 7 -7.20 -6.79 -5.53
C PRO A 7 -5.93 -6.11 -5.00
N LEU A 8 -5.91 -4.78 -5.11
CA LEU A 8 -4.97 -3.91 -4.42
C LEU A 8 -5.67 -3.25 -3.24
N LYS A 9 -5.09 -3.39 -2.05
CA LYS A 9 -5.69 -2.97 -0.79
C LYS A 9 -4.67 -2.20 0.06
N ILE A 10 -5.16 -1.39 1.00
CA ILE A 10 -4.35 -0.91 2.12
C ILE A 10 -4.72 -1.71 3.35
N ALA A 11 -3.73 -2.28 4.02
CA ALA A 11 -3.90 -2.89 5.33
C ALA A 11 -3.48 -1.92 6.42
N ILE A 12 -4.36 -1.72 7.40
CA ILE A 12 -4.15 -0.81 8.53
C ILE A 12 -4.03 -1.67 9.78
N TYR A 13 -2.89 -1.58 10.46
CA TYR A 13 -2.59 -2.34 11.66
C TYR A 13 -2.52 -1.46 12.90
N GLN A 14 -2.89 -2.03 14.04
CA GLN A 14 -2.61 -1.47 15.35
C GLN A 14 -1.16 -1.76 15.70
N ASN A 15 -0.37 -0.70 15.88
CA ASN A 15 0.96 -0.77 16.49
C ASN A 15 0.91 0.02 17.82
N PRO A 16 1.71 -0.29 18.84
CA PRO A 16 1.69 0.48 20.08
C PRO A 16 1.94 1.97 19.81
N GLY A 17 0.95 2.81 20.13
CA GLY A 17 1.01 4.26 19.97
C GLY A 17 0.81 4.82 18.56
N ILE A 18 0.77 3.99 17.51
CA ILE A 18 0.59 4.45 16.11
C ILE A 18 -0.22 3.46 15.26
N LYS A 19 -0.79 3.94 14.14
CA LYS A 19 -1.34 3.07 13.09
C LYS A 19 -0.27 2.83 12.03
N HIS A 20 -0.02 1.56 11.71
CA HIS A 20 0.91 1.17 10.65
C HIS A 20 0.14 0.82 9.39
N TRP A 21 0.57 1.34 8.24
CA TRP A 21 -0.06 1.06 6.94
C TRP A 21 0.87 0.22 6.07
N SER A 22 0.28 -0.67 5.29
CA SER A 22 0.95 -1.38 4.20
C SER A 22 0.08 -1.40 2.95
N LEU A 23 0.73 -1.45 1.79
CA LEU A 23 0.09 -1.83 0.54
C LEU A 23 0.04 -3.36 0.49
N PHE A 24 -1.14 -3.90 0.18
CA PHE A 24 -1.38 -5.32 0.15
C PHE A 24 -1.90 -5.72 -1.24
N ILE A 25 -1.12 -6.57 -1.92
CA ILE A 25 -1.49 -7.22 -3.17
C ILE A 25 -2.10 -8.57 -2.79
N ASP A 26 -3.41 -8.72 -2.97
CA ASP A 26 -4.15 -9.93 -2.57
C ASP A 26 -4.26 -10.92 -3.73
N ALA A 27 -3.12 -11.39 -4.25
CA ALA A 27 -3.05 -12.38 -5.33
C ALA A 27 -3.35 -13.79 -4.79
N ALA A 28 -4.57 -13.99 -4.28
CA ALA A 28 -4.98 -15.24 -3.62
C ALA A 28 -4.92 -16.45 -4.55
N GLU A 29 -5.29 -16.28 -5.83
CA GLU A 29 -5.33 -17.37 -6.82
C GLU A 29 -3.95 -17.89 -7.21
N THR A 30 -2.93 -17.03 -7.20
CA THR A 30 -1.54 -17.42 -7.53
C THR A 30 -0.70 -17.73 -6.29
N GLY A 31 -1.22 -17.46 -5.08
CA GLY A 31 -0.47 -17.57 -3.83
C GLY A 31 0.61 -16.49 -3.66
N GLU A 32 0.64 -15.47 -4.52
CA GLU A 32 1.66 -14.41 -4.54
C GLU A 32 1.26 -13.18 -3.73
N LYS A 33 0.49 -13.39 -2.66
CA LYS A 33 0.12 -12.34 -1.72
C LYS A 33 1.36 -11.60 -1.24
N THR A 34 1.36 -10.28 -1.37
CA THR A 34 2.54 -9.45 -1.10
C THR A 34 2.16 -8.26 -0.22
N ILE A 35 2.94 -8.04 0.83
CA ILE A 35 2.84 -6.87 1.70
C ILE A 35 4.03 -5.95 1.39
N ILE A 36 3.77 -4.67 1.18
CA ILE A 36 4.78 -3.64 0.97
C ILE A 36 4.56 -2.53 1.97
N HIS A 37 5.58 -2.18 2.75
CA HIS A 37 5.47 -1.14 3.76
C HIS A 37 6.79 -0.45 4.07
N LEU A 38 6.68 0.71 4.72
CA LEU A 38 7.81 1.45 5.25
C LEU A 38 8.05 1.06 6.70
N LEU A 39 9.22 0.52 7.01
CA LEU A 39 9.64 0.18 8.37
C LEU A 39 10.75 1.11 8.87
N GLY A 40 11.01 1.05 10.16
CA GLY A 40 12.00 1.90 10.83
C GLY A 40 11.33 2.97 11.69
N ALA A 41 12.15 3.78 12.35
CA ALA A 41 11.70 4.86 13.22
C ALA A 41 12.77 5.96 13.27
N ARG A 42 12.37 7.16 13.71
CA ARG A 42 13.28 8.31 13.93
C ARG A 42 14.17 8.59 12.70
N HIS A 43 13.54 8.79 11.54
CA HIS A 43 14.23 9.19 10.31
C HIS A 43 15.23 8.14 9.76
N LYS A 44 15.04 6.87 10.15
CA LYS A 44 15.80 5.73 9.62
C LYS A 44 14.86 4.71 9.00
N TYR A 45 14.04 5.19 8.08
CA TYR A 45 13.07 4.38 7.37
C TYR A 45 13.72 3.60 6.22
N PHE A 46 13.20 2.40 5.97
CA PHE A 46 13.53 1.54 4.86
C PHE A 46 12.27 0.81 4.36
N ILE A 47 12.25 0.47 3.07
CA ILE A 47 11.14 -0.26 2.46
C ILE A 47 11.37 -1.75 2.67
N GLU A 48 10.31 -2.47 3.02
CA GLU A 48 10.29 -3.92 3.04
C GLU A 48 9.16 -4.45 2.17
N VAL A 49 9.50 -5.36 1.27
CA VAL A 49 8.55 -6.13 0.45
C VAL A 49 8.56 -7.57 0.94
N ARG A 50 7.45 -8.00 1.53
CA ARG A 50 7.25 -9.38 2.00
C ARG A 50 6.40 -10.14 0.99
N ALA A 51 7.06 -10.96 0.18
CA ALA A 51 6.38 -11.92 -0.70
C ALA A 51 5.75 -13.06 0.11
N ARG A 52 4.71 -13.71 -0.46
CA ARG A 52 3.97 -14.83 0.15
C ARG A 52 3.49 -14.52 1.57
N SER A 53 3.05 -13.29 1.79
CA SER A 53 2.60 -12.79 3.09
C SER A 53 1.16 -12.29 2.97
N ASP A 54 0.31 -12.73 3.88
CA ASP A 54 -1.11 -12.38 3.91
C ASP A 54 -1.39 -11.37 5.02
N ALA A 55 -1.98 -10.23 4.69
CA ALA A 55 -2.37 -9.24 5.70
C ALA A 55 -3.52 -9.75 6.59
N ASN A 56 -4.40 -10.63 6.08
CA ASN A 56 -5.61 -11.11 6.75
C ASN A 56 -5.31 -11.97 7.99
N ILE A 57 -4.12 -12.57 8.07
CA ILE A 57 -3.76 -13.46 9.20
C ILE A 57 -3.14 -12.70 10.39
N SER A 58 -2.97 -11.39 10.27
CA SER A 58 -2.36 -10.59 11.34
C SER A 58 -3.39 -10.27 12.43
N ASN A 59 -3.08 -10.63 13.68
CA ASN A 59 -3.89 -10.28 14.85
C ASN A 59 -3.95 -8.77 15.13
N SER A 60 -3.03 -7.99 14.57
CA SER A 60 -3.02 -6.53 14.70
C SER A 60 -3.78 -5.82 13.59
N LEU A 61 -4.30 -6.54 12.59
CA LEU A 61 -5.07 -5.94 11.50
C LEU A 61 -6.36 -5.31 12.05
N ILE A 62 -6.57 -4.03 11.75
CA ILE A 62 -7.79 -3.29 12.11
C ILE A 62 -8.72 -3.25 10.92
N GLU A 63 -8.18 -2.95 9.73
CA GLU A 63 -8.98 -2.68 8.54
C GLU A 63 -8.22 -3.06 7.27
N LEU A 64 -8.95 -3.63 6.31
CA LEU A 64 -8.51 -3.77 4.92
C LEU A 64 -9.35 -2.86 4.04
N CYS A 65 -8.74 -1.80 3.54
CA CYS A 65 -9.39 -0.88 2.65
C CYS A 65 -9.15 -1.31 1.20
N SER A 66 -10.17 -1.84 0.53
CA SER A 66 -10.09 -2.16 -0.89
C SER A 66 -10.00 -0.90 -1.73
N LEU A 67 -9.00 -0.82 -2.62
CA LEU A 67 -8.80 0.33 -3.52
C LEU A 67 -9.36 0.03 -4.91
N CYS A 68 -8.75 -0.92 -5.61
CA CYS A 68 -9.08 -1.27 -6.98
C CYS A 68 -8.55 -2.66 -7.31
N GLU A 69 -8.81 -3.09 -8.54
CA GLU A 69 -8.21 -4.27 -9.14
C GLU A 69 -7.07 -3.83 -10.07
N ILE A 70 -5.98 -4.60 -10.11
CA ILE A 70 -4.86 -4.40 -11.05
C ILE A 70 -4.62 -5.68 -11.85
N ASP A 71 -4.04 -5.56 -13.04
CA ASP A 71 -3.61 -6.73 -13.82
C ASP A 71 -2.50 -7.50 -13.07
N ALA A 72 -2.61 -8.82 -12.96
CA ALA A 72 -1.62 -9.65 -12.26
C ALA A 72 -0.20 -9.56 -12.86
N SER A 73 -0.07 -9.24 -14.15
CA SER A 73 1.24 -9.00 -14.77
C SER A 73 1.97 -7.77 -14.21
N ASN A 74 1.25 -6.86 -13.53
CA ASN A 74 1.82 -5.66 -12.94
C ASN A 74 2.40 -5.85 -11.53
N ILE A 75 2.33 -7.04 -10.92
CA ILE A 75 2.82 -7.28 -9.55
C ILE A 75 4.28 -6.82 -9.38
N GLU A 76 5.17 -7.22 -10.29
CA GLU A 76 6.59 -6.85 -10.20
C GLU A 76 6.81 -5.35 -10.44
N THR A 77 6.02 -4.74 -11.33
CA THR A 77 6.04 -3.28 -11.54
C THR A 77 5.59 -2.52 -10.29
N VAL A 78 4.56 -3.01 -9.56
CA VAL A 78 4.14 -2.42 -8.29
C VAL A 78 5.26 -2.49 -7.25
N LYS A 79 5.93 -3.64 -7.13
CA LYS A 79 7.08 -3.81 -6.22
C LYS A 79 8.22 -2.85 -6.59
N GLY A 80 8.54 -2.75 -7.89
CA GLY A 80 9.57 -1.84 -8.40
C GLY A 80 9.27 -0.38 -8.08
N ILE A 81 8.05 0.09 -8.39
CA ILE A 81 7.60 1.46 -8.09
C ILE A 81 7.69 1.74 -6.58
N ALA A 82 7.28 0.79 -5.74
CA ALA A 82 7.38 0.96 -4.30
C ALA A 82 8.85 1.09 -3.84
N TYR A 83 9.76 0.25 -4.33
CA TYR A 83 11.19 0.33 -4.03
C TYR A 83 11.83 1.64 -4.50
N GLU A 84 11.43 2.15 -5.66
CA GLU A 84 11.92 3.41 -6.24
C GLU A 84 11.24 4.65 -5.65
N THR A 85 10.29 4.49 -4.74
CA THR A 85 9.65 5.61 -4.05
C THR A 85 10.60 6.23 -3.04
N PRO A 86 11.00 7.51 -3.22
CA PRO A 86 11.97 8.14 -2.33
C PRO A 86 11.49 8.14 -0.89
N ILE A 87 12.35 7.71 0.03
CA ILE A 87 12.09 7.79 1.45
C ILE A 87 12.52 9.17 1.95
N ARG A 88 11.57 9.95 2.47
CA ARG A 88 11.81 11.30 3.02
C ARG A 88 12.25 11.25 4.49
N ASN A 89 13.41 10.64 4.75
CA ASN A 89 13.96 10.58 6.10
C ASN A 89 14.26 11.97 6.69
N ASP A 90 14.43 12.98 5.86
CA ASP A 90 14.67 14.38 6.23
C ASP A 90 13.42 15.11 6.76
N ILE A 91 12.22 14.56 6.55
CA ILE A 91 10.96 15.19 6.93
C ILE A 91 10.49 14.64 8.29
N SER A 92 10.18 15.53 9.24
CA SER A 92 9.91 15.16 10.63
C SER A 92 8.60 14.36 10.80
N ASP A 93 7.59 14.68 10.02
CA ASP A 93 6.24 14.13 10.06
C ASP A 93 6.01 13.03 9.02
N TYR A 94 7.05 12.65 8.26
CA TYR A 94 6.94 11.59 7.26
C TYR A 94 6.75 10.23 7.92
N SER A 95 5.76 9.50 7.43
CA SER A 95 5.31 8.24 8.02
C SER A 95 5.09 7.16 6.97
N CYS A 96 4.75 5.94 7.43
CA CYS A 96 4.31 4.88 6.54
C CYS A 96 3.05 5.27 5.74
N GLN A 97 2.18 6.13 6.27
CA GLN A 97 0.95 6.53 5.59
C GLN A 97 1.26 7.42 4.38
N ASP A 98 2.20 8.35 4.55
CA ASP A 98 2.70 9.22 3.47
C ASP A 98 3.33 8.39 2.35
N PHE A 99 4.22 7.47 2.73
CA PHE A 99 4.84 6.56 1.78
C PHE A 99 3.80 5.78 0.96
N ILE A 100 2.78 5.21 1.60
CA ILE A 100 1.73 4.48 0.87
C ILE A 100 0.97 5.39 -0.09
N LEU A 101 0.64 6.62 0.32
CA LEU A 101 -0.02 7.59 -0.56
C LEU A 101 0.86 7.98 -1.76
N GLU A 102 2.16 8.20 -1.56
CA GLU A 102 3.13 8.50 -2.63
C GLU A 102 3.27 7.33 -3.61
N VAL A 103 3.27 6.08 -3.11
CA VAL A 103 3.25 4.89 -3.96
C VAL A 103 1.99 4.86 -4.82
N LEU A 104 0.80 5.13 -4.25
CA LEU A 104 -0.44 5.19 -5.03
C LEU A 104 -0.40 6.26 -6.12
N ASP A 105 0.08 7.47 -5.79
CA ASP A 105 0.26 8.55 -6.77
C ASP A 105 1.16 8.10 -7.94
N LYS A 106 2.24 7.36 -7.65
CA LYS A 106 3.13 6.82 -8.70
C LYS A 106 2.49 5.69 -9.50
N LEU A 107 1.71 4.82 -8.89
CA LEU A 107 0.99 3.76 -9.59
C LEU A 107 -0.03 4.34 -10.60
N GLU A 108 -0.69 5.45 -10.26
CA GLU A 108 -1.54 6.21 -11.19
C GLU A 108 -0.73 6.80 -12.33
N GLN A 109 0.38 7.48 -12.03
CA GLN A 109 1.24 8.12 -13.04
C GLN A 109 1.82 7.12 -14.04
N ASN A 110 2.04 5.87 -13.62
CA ASN A 110 2.54 4.79 -14.47
C ASN A 110 1.42 3.99 -15.15
N GLY A 111 0.14 4.38 -14.99
CA GLY A 111 -1.00 3.71 -15.62
C GLY A 111 -1.30 2.31 -15.05
N ILE A 112 -0.75 1.96 -13.89
CA ILE A 112 -1.00 0.69 -13.21
C ILE A 112 -2.37 0.70 -12.54
N ILE A 113 -2.73 1.82 -11.94
CA ILE A 113 -4.06 2.07 -11.40
C ILE A 113 -4.81 2.96 -12.39
N VAL A 114 -6.01 2.53 -12.77
CA VAL A 114 -6.91 3.33 -13.59
C VAL A 114 -7.66 4.34 -12.72
N ASP A 115 -7.54 5.62 -13.05
CA ASP A 115 -8.19 6.73 -12.35
C ASP A 115 -9.72 6.76 -12.60
N THR A 116 -10.43 5.85 -11.94
CA THR A 116 -11.90 5.77 -11.97
C THR A 116 -12.53 6.60 -10.86
N ALA A 117 -13.82 6.96 -11.02
CA ALA A 117 -14.55 7.70 -9.98
C ALA A 117 -14.62 6.93 -8.64
N ASP A 118 -14.77 5.61 -8.71
CA ASP A 118 -14.76 4.73 -7.53
C ASP A 118 -13.39 4.75 -6.83
N TYR A 119 -12.31 4.58 -7.59
CA TYR A 119 -10.96 4.66 -7.06
C TYR A 119 -10.67 6.03 -6.40
N ARG A 120 -11.03 7.14 -7.05
CA ARG A 120 -10.89 8.48 -6.46
C ARG A 120 -11.64 8.65 -5.15
N GLY A 121 -12.86 8.11 -5.07
CA GLY A 121 -13.65 8.11 -3.85
C GLY A 121 -12.95 7.37 -2.72
N LYS A 122 -12.49 6.15 -2.99
CA LYS A 122 -11.75 5.32 -2.02
C LYS A 122 -10.43 5.97 -1.59
N LYS A 123 -9.64 6.48 -2.54
CA LYS A 123 -8.38 7.19 -2.25
C LYS A 123 -8.63 8.44 -1.40
N ARG A 124 -9.73 9.17 -1.64
CA ARG A 124 -10.12 10.31 -0.79
C ARG A 124 -10.44 9.85 0.64
N THR A 125 -11.23 8.79 0.81
CA THR A 125 -11.53 8.23 2.14
C THR A 125 -10.26 7.78 2.86
N ILE A 126 -9.27 7.22 2.14
CA ILE A 126 -7.97 6.91 2.72
C ILE A 126 -7.24 8.18 3.19
N LYS A 127 -7.20 9.24 2.37
CA LYS A 127 -6.58 10.51 2.78
C LYS A 127 -7.25 11.12 4.02
N GLU A 128 -8.58 11.09 4.07
CA GLU A 128 -9.36 11.52 5.24
C GLU A 128 -9.03 10.69 6.50
N LYS A 129 -8.80 9.37 6.36
CA LYS A 129 -8.37 8.52 7.49
C LYS A 129 -6.99 8.93 8.02
N ARG A 130 -6.05 9.31 7.14
CA ARG A 130 -4.74 9.84 7.56
C ARG A 130 -4.93 11.12 8.37
N GLU A 131 -5.74 12.06 7.88
CA GLU A 131 -5.98 13.36 8.52
C GLU A 131 -6.71 13.24 9.86
N ALA A 132 -7.66 12.31 9.98
CA ALA A 132 -8.42 12.10 11.22
C ALA A 132 -7.58 11.52 12.38
N TRP A 133 -6.36 11.05 12.09
CA TRP A 133 -5.51 10.35 13.05
C TRP A 133 -4.16 11.06 13.30
N GLN A 134 -3.96 12.25 12.74
CA GLN A 134 -2.89 13.18 13.16
C GLN A 134 -3.31 13.95 14.42
#